data_AF-A0A4U5PYY8-F1
#
_entry.id   AF-A0A4U5PYY8-F1
#
_cell.length_a   1.000
_cell.length_b   1.000
_cell.length_c   1.000
_cell.angle_alpha   90.00
_cell.angle_beta   90.00
_cell.angle_gamma   90.00
#
_symmetry.space_group_name_H-M   'P 1'
#
loop_
_entity.id
_entity.type
_entity.pdbx_description
1 polymer ?
#
loop_
_entity_poly.entity_id
_entity_poly.type
_entity_poly.pdbx_seq_one_letter_code
_entity_poly.pdbx_strand_id
1 'polypeptide(L)'
;MTKNKFYMWNVNNVSNPVLFNEKTTELLSQLADKASYNSSKLYAAGEMDLPEGSMKLYGMAQCTRDLSSVDCKKCLDGAIGELPRVAYGKEEARVVGGSCMVIYEIYPFFKA
;
A
#
# COMPACT_ATOMS: atom_id res chain seq x y z
N MET A 1 16.19 13.17 0.00
CA MET A 1 15.97 12.06 0.97
C MET A 1 14.80 11.27 0.42
N THR A 2 14.88 10.07 -0.16
CA THR A 2 15.72 8.87 0.00
C THR A 2 15.97 8.25 -1.39
N LYS A 3 17.23 7.95 -1.75
CA LYS A 3 17.61 7.43 -3.08
C LYS A 3 17.38 5.91 -3.26
N ASN A 4 17.05 5.18 -2.20
CA ASN A 4 16.91 3.73 -2.22
C ASN A 4 15.45 3.34 -1.95
N LYS A 5 14.67 3.23 -3.02
CA LYS A 5 13.35 2.57 -3.03
C LYS A 5 13.46 1.32 -3.90
N PHE A 6 12.91 0.22 -3.41
CA PHE A 6 12.79 -1.02 -4.15
C PHE A 6 11.32 -1.26 -4.50
N TYR A 7 11.08 -1.73 -5.72
CA TYR A 7 9.75 -1.92 -6.28
C TYR A 7 9.64 -3.37 -6.74
N MET A 8 8.57 -4.05 -6.35
CA MET A 8 8.19 -5.34 -6.94
C MET A 8 6.72 -5.32 -7.29
N TRP A 9 6.38 -6.08 -8.31
CA TRP A 9 5.01 -6.33 -8.74
C TRP A 9 4.94 -7.67 -9.44
N ASN A 10 3.75 -8.26 -9.47
CA ASN A 10 3.53 -9.51 -10.19
C ASN A 10 3.39 -9.29 -11.72
N VAL A 11 3.50 -10.35 -12.50
CA VAL A 11 3.43 -10.24 -13.97
C VAL A 11 2.01 -10.00 -14.50
N ASN A 12 0.99 -10.44 -13.75
CA ASN A 12 -0.41 -10.38 -14.16
C ASN A 12 -0.94 -8.94 -14.12
N ASN A 13 -2.04 -8.72 -14.85
CA ASN A 13 -2.77 -7.46 -14.84
C ASN A 13 -4.24 -7.71 -14.47
N VAL A 14 -4.84 -6.74 -13.81
CA VAL A 14 -6.29 -6.71 -13.57
C VAL A 14 -7.06 -6.35 -14.84
N SER A 15 -8.33 -6.73 -14.89
CA SER A 15 -9.22 -6.43 -16.01
C SER A 15 -9.53 -4.93 -16.16
N ASN A 16 -9.69 -4.21 -15.05
CA ASN A 16 -9.99 -2.78 -15.02
C ASN A 16 -8.95 -1.98 -14.21
N PRO A 17 -7.84 -1.58 -14.86
CA PRO A 17 -6.74 -0.88 -14.19
C PRO A 17 -7.16 0.45 -13.57
N VAL A 18 -8.08 1.21 -14.19
CA VAL A 18 -8.48 2.53 -13.71
C VAL A 18 -9.13 2.41 -12.34
N LEU A 19 -10.20 1.61 -12.26
CA LEU A 19 -10.96 1.40 -11.03
C LEU A 19 -10.10 0.74 -9.95
N PHE A 20 -9.29 -0.26 -10.34
CA PHE A 20 -8.43 -0.97 -9.40
C PHE A 20 -7.40 -0.04 -8.76
N ASN A 21 -6.67 0.76 -9.56
CA ASN A 21 -5.68 1.69 -9.03
C ASN A 21 -6.29 2.79 -8.15
N GLU A 22 -7.51 3.26 -8.45
CA GLU A 22 -8.26 4.17 -7.57
C GLU A 22 -8.53 3.52 -6.21
N LYS A 23 -9.05 2.28 -6.20
CA LYS A 23 -9.34 1.51 -4.99
C LYS A 23 -8.07 1.17 -4.20
N THR A 24 -6.98 0.83 -4.88
CA THR A 24 -5.67 0.65 -4.25
C THR A 24 -5.18 1.90 -3.54
N THR A 25 -5.30 3.05 -4.20
CA THR A 25 -4.91 4.33 -3.60
C THR A 25 -5.78 4.65 -2.39
N GLU A 26 -7.09 4.42 -2.48
CA GLU A 26 -8.05 4.59 -1.39
C GLU A 26 -7.68 3.74 -0.17
N LEU A 27 -7.55 2.42 -0.35
CA LEU A 27 -7.22 1.48 0.73
C LEU A 27 -5.89 1.83 1.39
N LEU A 28 -4.82 1.99 0.59
CA LEU A 28 -3.49 2.24 1.15
C LEU A 28 -3.41 3.60 1.84
N SER A 29 -4.15 4.62 1.39
CA SER A 29 -4.21 5.91 2.07
C SER A 29 -4.87 5.78 3.44
N GLN A 30 -5.98 5.05 3.53
CA GLN A 30 -6.64 4.78 4.82
C GLN A 30 -5.74 3.98 5.77
N LEU A 31 -5.00 3.01 5.24
CA LEU A 31 -4.03 2.24 6.03
C LEU A 31 -2.84 3.10 6.46
N ALA A 32 -2.37 4.03 5.62
CA ALA A 32 -1.31 4.95 5.98
C ALA A 32 -1.73 5.90 7.12
N ASP A 33 -2.98 6.36 7.10
CA ASP A 33 -3.54 7.15 8.21
C ASP A 33 -3.59 6.32 9.50
N LYS A 34 -4.11 5.09 9.44
CA LYS A 34 -4.17 4.17 10.60
C LYS A 34 -2.78 3.80 11.11
N ALA A 35 -1.80 3.63 10.22
CA ALA A 35 -0.43 3.29 10.59
C ALA A 35 0.30 4.47 11.22
N SER A 36 0.00 5.71 10.82
CA SER A 36 0.72 6.90 11.31
C SER A 36 0.07 7.56 12.53
N TYR A 37 -1.26 7.62 12.59
CA TYR A 37 -2.00 8.34 13.63
C TYR A 37 -2.28 7.46 14.84
N ASN A 38 -1.75 7.85 16.01
CA ASN A 38 -1.97 7.17 17.30
C ASN A 38 -1.66 5.65 17.32
N SER A 39 -0.83 5.17 16.38
CA SER A 39 -0.43 3.77 16.30
C SER A 39 0.96 3.58 16.92
N SER A 40 0.99 2.95 18.10
CA SER A 40 2.27 2.54 18.73
C SER A 40 3.04 1.48 17.94
N LYS A 41 2.36 0.83 16.99
CA LYS A 41 2.90 -0.22 16.12
C LYS A 41 3.44 0.32 14.79
N LEU A 42 3.10 1.55 14.42
CA LEU A 42 3.36 2.15 13.11
C LEU A 42 3.03 1.22 11.93
N TYR A 43 1.89 0.55 12.04
CA TYR A 43 1.47 -0.52 11.16
C TYR A 43 -0.05 -0.55 11.03
N ALA A 44 -0.55 -0.84 9.84
CA ALA A 44 -1.93 -1.19 9.59
C ALA A 44 -2.04 -2.18 8.42
N ALA A 45 -3.01 -3.08 8.48
CA ALA A 45 -3.42 -3.93 7.38
C ALA A 45 -4.94 -3.96 7.31
N GLY A 46 -5.48 -4.24 6.13
CA GLY A 46 -6.90 -4.28 5.90
C GLY A 46 -7.25 -4.69 4.48
N GLU A 47 -8.54 -4.75 4.23
CA GLU A 47 -9.09 -5.19 2.96
C GLU A 47 -10.28 -4.30 2.55
N MET A 48 -10.63 -4.34 1.27
CA MET A 48 -11.85 -3.76 0.74
C MET A 48 -12.43 -4.64 -0.37
N ASP A 49 -13.75 -4.60 -0.53
CA ASP A 49 -14.42 -5.26 -1.64
C ASP A 49 -14.19 -4.48 -2.94
N LEU A 50 -13.92 -5.20 -4.02
CA LEU A 50 -13.85 -4.62 -5.37
C LEU A 50 -15.23 -4.69 -6.04
N PRO A 51 -15.62 -3.69 -6.85
CA PRO A 51 -16.93 -3.69 -7.51
C PRO A 51 -17.09 -4.81 -8.57
N GLU A 52 -15.98 -5.31 -9.11
CA GLU A 52 -15.97 -6.37 -10.12
C GLU A 52 -15.92 -7.75 -9.44
N GLY A 53 -17.10 -8.33 -9.19
CA GLY A 53 -17.26 -9.68 -8.68
C GLY A 53 -17.07 -9.81 -7.16
N SER A 54 -16.74 -11.01 -6.70
CA SER A 54 -16.50 -11.35 -5.29
C SER A 54 -15.01 -11.26 -4.90
N MET A 55 -14.24 -10.45 -5.63
CA MET A 55 -12.82 -10.22 -5.36
C MET A 55 -12.62 -9.16 -4.28
N LYS A 56 -11.56 -9.34 -3.49
CA LYS A 56 -11.12 -8.40 -2.46
C LYS A 56 -9.74 -7.87 -2.78
N LEU A 57 -9.51 -6.63 -2.39
CA LEU A 57 -8.19 -6.03 -2.38
C LEU A 57 -7.67 -6.01 -0.94
N TYR A 58 -6.48 -6.54 -0.73
CA TYR A 58 -5.77 -6.57 0.54
C TYR A 58 -4.63 -5.56 0.52
N GLY A 59 -4.36 -4.92 1.65
CA GLY A 59 -3.33 -3.91 1.76
C GLY A 59 -2.65 -3.89 3.12
N MET A 60 -1.42 -3.40 3.14
CA MET A 60 -0.63 -3.18 4.34
C MET A 60 0.25 -1.94 4.20
N ALA A 61 0.35 -1.18 5.28
CA ALA A 61 1.23 -0.01 5.41
C ALA A 61 2.03 -0.12 6.72
N GLN A 62 3.34 0.08 6.63
CA GLN A 62 4.23 -0.03 7.78
C GLN A 62 5.36 1.01 7.73
N CYS A 63 5.69 1.58 8.88
CA CYS A 63 6.90 2.39 9.08
C CYS A 63 7.83 1.73 10.09
N THR A 64 9.10 2.10 10.04
CA THR A 64 10.06 1.80 11.09
C THR A 64 9.76 2.61 12.35
N ARG A 65 10.00 2.02 13.53
CA ARG A 65 9.56 2.57 14.84
C ARG A 65 10.33 3.81 15.30
N ASP A 66 11.37 4.19 14.59
CA ASP A 66 12.17 5.41 14.80
C ASP A 66 11.54 6.68 14.22
N LEU A 67 10.52 6.54 13.35
CA LEU A 67 9.84 7.69 12.75
C LEU A 67 8.80 8.31 13.69
N SER A 68 8.64 9.63 13.58
CA SER A 68 7.47 10.33 14.09
C SER A 68 6.21 9.96 13.29
N SER A 69 5.02 10.15 13.86
CA SER A 69 3.75 9.97 13.13
C SER A 69 3.70 10.75 11.82
N VAL A 70 4.18 11.99 11.82
CA VAL A 70 4.18 12.86 10.64
C VAL A 70 5.14 12.35 9.57
N ASP A 71 6.35 11.94 9.97
CA ASP A 71 7.33 11.40 9.02
C ASP A 71 6.91 10.04 8.47
N CYS A 72 6.26 9.21 9.31
CA CYS A 72 5.67 7.95 8.87
C CYS A 72 4.61 8.19 7.80
N LYS A 73 3.65 9.10 8.04
CA LYS A 73 2.61 9.44 7.07
C LYS A 73 3.21 9.94 5.75
N LYS A 74 4.15 10.89 5.83
CA LYS A 74 4.85 11.43 4.66
C LYS A 74 5.60 10.36 3.87
N CYS A 75 6.24 9.43 4.55
CA CYS A 75 6.94 8.32 3.91
C CYS A 75 5.96 7.41 3.15
N LEU A 76 4.87 7.02 3.81
CA LEU A 76 3.84 6.14 3.24
C LEU A 76 3.13 6.79 2.05
N ASP A 77 2.75 8.07 2.14
CA ASP A 77 2.14 8.81 1.03
C ASP A 77 3.10 8.89 -0.16
N GLY A 78 4.38 9.12 0.10
CA GLY A 78 5.43 9.11 -0.92
C GLY A 78 5.72 7.72 -1.51
N ALA A 79 5.35 6.62 -0.84
CA ALA A 79 5.42 5.27 -1.38
C ALA A 79 4.18 4.96 -2.23
N ILE A 80 2.99 5.33 -1.75
CA ILE A 80 1.71 5.19 -2.47
C ILE A 80 1.75 5.96 -3.79
N GLY A 81 2.27 7.20 -3.78
CA GLY A 81 2.37 8.05 -4.97
C GLY A 81 3.28 7.50 -6.09
N GLU A 82 4.11 6.50 -5.82
CA GLU A 82 4.93 5.84 -6.85
C GLU A 82 4.16 4.75 -7.61
N LEU A 83 3.13 4.16 -6.98
CA LEU A 83 2.40 3.01 -7.53
C LEU A 83 1.82 3.25 -8.94
N PRO A 84 1.21 4.42 -9.24
CA PRO A 84 0.72 4.70 -10.59
C PRO A 84 1.81 4.65 -11.66
N ARG A 85 3.07 4.91 -11.31
CA ARG A 85 4.20 4.89 -12.23
C ARG A 85 4.81 3.49 -12.39
N VAL A 86 4.88 2.71 -11.32
CA VAL A 86 5.64 1.44 -11.30
C VAL A 86 4.78 0.18 -11.44
N ALA A 87 3.50 0.25 -11.06
CA ALA A 87 2.63 -0.92 -10.91
C ALA A 87 1.19 -0.67 -11.39
N TYR A 88 1.01 0.19 -12.40
CA TYR A 88 -0.31 0.46 -12.96
C TYR A 88 -0.96 -0.82 -13.50
N GLY A 89 -2.17 -1.13 -13.02
CA GLY A 89 -2.93 -2.32 -13.40
C GLY A 89 -2.37 -3.65 -12.90
N LYS A 90 -1.36 -3.68 -12.02
CA LYS A 90 -0.82 -4.91 -11.45
C LYS A 90 -1.67 -5.43 -10.31
N GLU A 91 -1.86 -6.74 -10.22
CA GLU A 91 -2.68 -7.38 -9.17
C GLU A 91 -2.00 -7.34 -7.79
N GLU A 92 -0.67 -7.33 -7.79
CA GLU A 92 0.17 -7.19 -6.60
C GLU A 92 1.29 -6.20 -6.88
N ALA A 93 1.58 -5.36 -5.90
CA ALA A 93 2.83 -4.64 -5.85
C ALA A 93 3.22 -4.23 -4.44
N ARG A 94 4.51 -3.96 -4.28
CA ARG A 94 5.09 -3.37 -3.08
C ARG A 94 6.11 -2.30 -3.40
N VAL A 95 6.10 -1.26 -2.59
CA VAL A 95 7.12 -0.20 -2.58
C VAL A 95 7.80 -0.26 -1.23
N VAL A 96 9.10 -0.55 -1.23
CA VAL A 96 9.90 -0.72 -0.02
C VAL A 96 10.96 0.36 0.03
N GLY A 97 10.85 1.25 1.01
CA GLY A 97 11.88 2.22 1.36
C GLY A 97 12.61 1.82 2.63
N GLY A 98 13.68 2.56 2.98
CA GLY A 98 14.43 2.31 4.21
C GLY A 98 13.64 2.54 5.51
N SER A 99 12.57 3.35 5.47
CA SER A 99 11.82 3.74 6.67
C SER A 99 10.32 3.41 6.60
N CYS A 100 9.82 2.98 5.44
CA CYS A 100 8.43 2.57 5.30
C CYS A 100 8.23 1.66 4.08
N MET A 101 7.12 0.94 4.08
CA MET A 101 6.69 0.13 2.96
C MET A 101 5.18 0.10 2.82
N VAL A 102 4.71 -0.10 1.59
CA VAL A 102 3.31 -0.44 1.27
C VAL A 102 3.27 -1.69 0.41
N ILE A 103 2.28 -2.53 0.65
CA ILE A 103 1.99 -3.75 -0.14
C ILE A 103 0.49 -3.76 -0.43
N TYR A 104 0.10 -4.12 -1.65
CA TYR A 104 -1.26 -4.55 -1.95
C TYR A 104 -1.26 -5.85 -2.74
N GLU A 105 -2.32 -6.63 -2.61
CA GLU A 105 -2.52 -7.90 -3.33
C GLU A 105 -4.00 -8.28 -3.40
N ILE A 106 -4.41 -9.09 -4.39
CA ILE A 106 -5.77 -9.64 -4.53
C ILE A 106 -6.00 -10.95 -3.75
N TYR A 107 -4.96 -11.47 -3.08
CA TYR A 107 -5.04 -12.64 -2.20
C TYR A 107 -4.70 -12.25 -0.76
N PRO A 108 -5.33 -12.91 0.24
CA PRO A 108 -5.03 -12.64 1.64
C PRO A 108 -3.59 -13.04 1.99
N PHE A 109 -2.80 -12.10 2.52
CA PHE A 109 -1.39 -12.32 2.90
C PHE A 109 -1.09 -11.97 4.37
N PHE A 110 -2.07 -11.45 5.11
CA PHE A 110 -1.98 -11.20 6.54
C PHE A 110 -3.10 -11.92 7.27
N LYS A 111 -2.88 -12.23 8.55
CA LYS A 111 -3.95 -12.67 9.44
C LYS A 111 -4.53 -11.43 10.14
N ALA A 112 -5.85 -11.29 10.09
CA ALA A 112 -6.58 -10.28 10.85
C ALA A 112 -6.49 -10.55 12.36
#